data_AF-A0A0G1N2X6-F1
#
_entry.id   AF-A0A0G1N2X6-F1
#
_cell.length_a   1.000
_cell.length_b   1.000
_cell.length_c   1.000
_cell.angle_alpha   90.00
_cell.angle_beta   90.00
_cell.angle_gamma   90.00
#
_symmetry.space_group_name_H-M   'P 1'
#
loop_
_entity.id
_entity.type
_entity.pdbx_description
1 polymer ?
#
loop_
_entity_poly.entity_id
_entity_poly.type
_entity_poly.pdbx_seq_one_letter_code
_entity_poly.pdbx_strand_id
1 'polypeptide(L)'
;MENRKYVDVVMNRKSDKTTFFVIFSLILSALPFVASAYQIDTHALLTDETISFYNAHSDNDLPSDARAFLIDGTRREDDAPRWMNHFYDPIHERGLSYDPKINPEIPTGDWQKSKEWAEDGDNQNKLTYKVPATIASILTAVERWKISEITSKTDFTWREAIRHYVNGDTEQAFFTLGHILHLIQDTSVPDHTRNDPHPGDSPYENFAGKYNLSNVDKNLTDKLKTKSLIELKKLDEYFNGLAKYSSNNFYSKDTIGIQTGFSIPEQEYVSESNNYFYGIKRDENTLRKIRGIRGGSN
;
A
#
# COMPACT_ATOMS: atom_id res chain seq x y z
N MET A 1 23.91 -67.66 39.02
CA MET A 1 24.21 -66.57 39.96
C MET A 1 25.10 -65.57 39.24
N GLU A 2 24.69 -64.30 39.25
CA GLU A 2 25.43 -63.08 38.87
C GLU A 2 25.92 -62.93 37.41
N ASN A 3 25.86 -61.77 36.74
CA ASN A 3 25.12 -60.51 36.87
C ASN A 3 25.36 -59.81 35.52
N ARG A 4 24.35 -59.74 34.62
CA ARG A 4 24.43 -58.91 33.40
C ARG A 4 24.10 -57.47 33.80
N LYS A 5 25.10 -56.59 33.79
CA LYS A 5 24.94 -55.15 33.97
C LYS A 5 24.10 -54.59 32.81
N TYR A 6 22.89 -54.16 33.12
CA TYR A 6 22.11 -53.25 32.29
C TYR A 6 22.82 -51.88 32.32
N VAL A 7 23.13 -51.35 31.14
CA VAL A 7 23.53 -49.95 30.98
C VAL A 7 22.25 -49.16 30.77
N ASP A 8 21.81 -48.44 31.80
CA ASP A 8 20.74 -47.46 31.69
C ASP A 8 21.22 -46.32 30.80
N VAL A 9 20.73 -46.29 29.56
CA VAL A 9 20.79 -45.09 28.73
C VAL A 9 19.73 -44.14 29.28
N VAL A 10 20.16 -43.26 30.18
CA VAL A 10 19.39 -42.10 30.61
C VAL A 10 19.20 -41.20 29.39
N MET A 11 18.07 -41.35 28.69
CA MET A 11 17.59 -40.36 27.73
C MET A 11 17.20 -39.10 28.50
N ASN A 12 18.16 -38.17 28.60
CA ASN A 12 17.93 -36.82 29.06
C ASN A 12 17.11 -36.06 27.99
N ARG A 13 15.78 -36.25 27.97
CA ARG A 13 14.87 -35.36 27.22
C ARG A 13 14.84 -34.01 27.94
N LYS A 14 15.83 -33.16 27.67
CA LYS A 14 15.60 -31.72 27.75
C LYS A 14 14.53 -31.41 26.70
N SER A 15 13.32 -31.09 27.14
CA SER A 15 12.33 -30.51 26.24
C SER A 15 12.90 -29.16 25.79
N ASP A 16 13.34 -29.10 24.55
CA ASP A 16 13.81 -27.88 23.91
C ASP A 16 12.63 -26.91 23.80
N LYS A 17 12.47 -26.08 24.83
CA LYS A 17 11.58 -24.90 24.81
C LYS A 17 11.91 -23.98 23.63
N THR A 18 13.13 -24.07 23.10
CA THR A 18 13.64 -23.43 21.89
C THR A 18 12.89 -23.86 20.62
N THR A 19 12.53 -25.13 20.46
CA THR A 19 11.83 -25.62 19.26
C THR A 19 10.37 -25.14 19.23
N PHE A 20 9.74 -24.97 20.41
CA PHE A 20 8.39 -24.44 20.51
C PHE A 20 8.34 -22.93 20.20
N PHE A 21 9.38 -22.17 20.56
CA PHE A 21 9.50 -20.74 20.24
C PHE A 21 9.71 -20.46 18.74
N VAL A 22 10.49 -21.30 18.05
CA VAL A 22 10.72 -21.14 16.59
C VAL A 22 9.45 -21.43 15.79
N ILE A 23 8.67 -22.43 16.20
CA ILE A 23 7.38 -22.76 15.55
C ILE A 23 6.33 -21.68 15.88
N PHE A 24 6.33 -21.12 17.09
CA PHE A 24 5.42 -20.03 17.46
C PHE A 24 5.72 -18.72 16.72
N SER A 25 7.00 -18.37 16.49
CA SER A 25 7.38 -17.21 15.67
C SER A 25 7.10 -17.39 14.17
N LEU A 26 7.17 -18.61 13.64
CA LEU A 26 6.77 -18.92 12.26
C LEU A 26 5.24 -18.89 12.07
N ILE A 27 4.46 -19.20 13.11
CA ILE A 27 2.99 -19.11 13.06
C ILE A 27 2.52 -17.67 13.27
N LEU A 28 3.24 -16.84 14.04
CA LEU A 28 2.91 -15.42 14.21
C LEU A 28 3.25 -14.54 13.00
N SER A 29 4.14 -14.99 12.11
CA SER A 29 4.41 -14.33 10.82
C SER A 29 3.39 -14.68 9.73
N ALA A 30 2.49 -15.64 9.97
CA ALA A 30 1.42 -16.01 9.06
C ALA A 30 0.12 -15.18 9.23
N LEU A 31 0.08 -14.26 10.19
CA LEU A 31 -1.04 -13.33 10.43
C LEU A 31 -0.52 -11.90 10.25
N PRO A 32 -0.50 -11.41 8.99
CA PRO A 32 -1.57 -10.53 8.53
C PRO A 32 -1.91 -10.74 7.03
N PHE A 33 -2.01 -11.97 6.54
CA PHE A 33 -2.28 -12.22 5.11
C PHE A 33 -3.64 -11.67 4.62
N VAL A 34 -4.62 -11.55 5.52
CA VAL A 34 -5.99 -11.15 5.13
C VAL A 34 -6.10 -9.63 4.92
N ALA A 35 -5.40 -8.82 5.71
CA ALA A 35 -5.45 -7.36 5.58
C ALA A 35 -4.71 -6.86 4.34
N SER A 36 -3.54 -7.44 4.05
CA SER A 36 -2.77 -7.12 2.84
C SER A 36 -3.52 -7.49 1.56
N ALA A 37 -4.29 -8.60 1.55
CA ALA A 37 -5.13 -8.97 0.41
C ALA A 37 -6.22 -7.93 0.07
N TYR A 38 -6.86 -7.31 1.08
CA TYR A 38 -7.89 -6.29 0.83
C TYR A 38 -7.31 -5.00 0.21
N GLN A 39 -6.10 -4.62 0.62
CA GLN A 39 -5.40 -3.46 0.07
C GLN A 39 -5.08 -3.70 -1.42
N ILE A 40 -4.48 -4.85 -1.74
CA ILE A 40 -4.11 -5.25 -3.11
C ILE A 40 -5.33 -5.17 -4.06
N ASP A 41 -6.48 -5.69 -3.64
CA ASP A 41 -7.69 -5.69 -4.48
C ASP A 41 -8.33 -4.30 -4.61
N THR A 42 -8.12 -3.42 -3.63
CA THR A 42 -8.56 -2.01 -3.70
C THR A 42 -7.73 -1.26 -4.74
N HIS A 43 -6.41 -1.44 -4.76
CA HIS A 43 -5.52 -0.86 -5.76
C HIS A 43 -5.85 -1.32 -7.18
N ALA A 44 -6.20 -2.60 -7.34
CA ALA A 44 -6.65 -3.14 -8.61
C ALA A 44 -7.91 -2.42 -9.14
N LEU A 45 -8.89 -2.16 -8.27
CA LEU A 45 -10.09 -1.41 -8.60
C LEU A 45 -9.79 0.05 -8.93
N LEU A 46 -9.00 0.74 -8.10
CA LEU A 46 -8.65 2.15 -8.33
C LEU A 46 -7.95 2.33 -9.68
N THR A 47 -7.10 1.37 -10.05
CA THR A 47 -6.41 1.36 -11.35
C THR A 47 -7.40 1.15 -12.50
N ASP A 48 -8.36 0.25 -12.35
CA ASP A 48 -9.40 0.03 -13.36
C ASP A 48 -10.32 1.25 -13.59
N GLU A 49 -10.72 1.90 -12.50
CA GLU A 49 -11.48 3.16 -12.55
C GLU A 49 -10.63 4.29 -13.16
N THR A 50 -9.32 4.33 -12.88
CA THR A 50 -8.40 5.31 -13.47
C THR A 50 -8.29 5.13 -14.98
N ILE A 51 -8.17 3.88 -15.46
CA ILE A 51 -8.15 3.56 -16.89
C ILE A 51 -9.46 3.98 -17.55
N SER A 52 -10.58 3.61 -16.94
CA SER A 52 -11.91 3.94 -17.45
C SER A 52 -12.13 5.46 -17.51
N PHE A 53 -11.69 6.19 -16.48
CA PHE A 53 -11.74 7.63 -16.43
C PHE A 53 -10.86 8.27 -17.50
N TYR A 54 -9.62 7.78 -17.67
CA TYR A 54 -8.69 8.29 -18.67
C TYR A 54 -9.24 8.10 -20.09
N ASN A 55 -9.68 6.90 -20.47
CA ASN A 55 -10.24 6.64 -21.80
C ASN A 55 -11.51 7.46 -22.07
N ALA A 56 -12.33 7.73 -21.04
CA ALA A 56 -13.53 8.54 -21.19
C ALA A 56 -13.26 10.05 -21.37
N HIS A 57 -12.06 10.54 -21.03
CA HIS A 57 -11.73 11.97 -21.00
C HIS A 57 -10.45 12.34 -21.78
N SER A 58 -9.82 11.38 -22.44
CA SER A 58 -8.63 11.56 -23.29
C SER A 58 -8.99 11.31 -24.75
N ASP A 59 -8.31 12.02 -25.66
CA ASP A 59 -8.42 11.77 -27.10
C ASP A 59 -7.69 10.49 -27.55
N ASN A 60 -6.84 9.93 -26.67
CA ASN A 60 -6.05 8.73 -26.95
C ASN A 60 -6.39 7.62 -25.96
N ASP A 61 -7.19 6.66 -26.40
CA ASP A 61 -7.50 5.46 -25.63
C ASP A 61 -6.24 4.62 -25.37
N LEU A 62 -6.15 4.05 -24.17
CA LEU A 62 -5.17 3.02 -23.87
C LEU A 62 -5.47 1.76 -24.70
N PRO A 63 -4.44 1.03 -25.16
CA PRO A 63 -4.60 -0.27 -25.79
C PRO A 63 -5.43 -1.23 -24.92
N SER A 64 -6.24 -2.08 -25.56
CA SER A 64 -7.18 -2.96 -24.85
C SER A 64 -6.50 -3.92 -23.86
N ASP A 65 -5.25 -4.28 -24.09
CA ASP A 65 -4.47 -5.17 -23.22
C ASP A 65 -3.72 -4.43 -22.10
N ALA A 66 -3.60 -3.11 -22.15
CA ALA A 66 -2.93 -2.29 -21.13
C ALA A 66 -3.51 -2.52 -19.73
N ARG A 67 -4.84 -2.74 -19.66
CA ARG A 67 -5.58 -2.92 -18.41
C ARG A 67 -5.01 -4.03 -17.53
N ALA A 68 -4.73 -5.21 -18.11
CA ALA A 68 -4.27 -6.36 -17.34
C ALA A 68 -2.88 -6.09 -16.74
N PHE A 69 -1.98 -5.48 -17.53
CA PHE A 69 -0.62 -5.16 -17.10
C PHE A 69 -0.58 -4.04 -16.05
N LEU A 70 -1.35 -2.96 -16.24
CA LEU A 70 -1.47 -1.88 -15.26
C LEU A 70 -1.96 -2.40 -13.91
N ILE A 71 -3.02 -3.21 -13.91
CA ILE A 71 -3.56 -3.79 -12.67
C ILE A 71 -2.56 -4.73 -12.03
N ASP A 72 -1.90 -5.62 -12.80
CA ASP A 72 -0.93 -6.56 -12.23
C ASP A 72 0.28 -5.83 -11.64
N GLY A 73 0.83 -4.83 -12.35
CA GLY A 73 1.94 -4.01 -11.86
C GLY A 73 1.60 -3.23 -10.61
N THR A 74 0.38 -2.67 -10.55
CA THR A 74 -0.10 -1.99 -9.33
C THR A 74 -0.12 -2.95 -8.15
N ARG A 75 -0.73 -4.13 -8.32
CA ARG A 75 -0.78 -5.17 -7.26
C ARG A 75 0.61 -5.64 -6.83
N ARG A 76 1.58 -5.70 -7.75
CA ARG A 76 2.94 -6.19 -7.50
C ARG A 76 3.82 -5.17 -6.77
N GLU A 77 3.42 -3.90 -6.65
CA GLU A 77 4.15 -2.92 -5.85
C GLU A 77 4.06 -3.19 -4.35
N ASP A 78 3.04 -3.94 -3.91
CA ASP A 78 2.92 -4.52 -2.56
C ASP A 78 3.76 -5.79 -2.35
N ASP A 79 4.60 -6.21 -3.31
CA ASP A 79 5.51 -7.34 -3.10
C ASP A 79 6.49 -7.03 -1.95
N ALA A 80 6.68 -7.97 -1.02
CA ALA A 80 7.62 -7.76 0.07
C ALA A 80 9.08 -7.67 -0.45
N PRO A 81 9.92 -6.75 0.07
CA PRO A 81 9.65 -5.74 1.09
C PRO A 81 9.41 -4.33 0.51
N ARG A 82 8.91 -4.20 -0.73
CA ARG A 82 8.74 -2.91 -1.43
C ARG A 82 7.81 -1.96 -0.67
N TRP A 83 6.78 -2.50 -0.01
CA TRP A 83 5.81 -1.76 0.81
C TRP A 83 6.42 -0.82 1.85
N MET A 84 7.67 -1.06 2.26
CA MET A 84 8.34 -0.19 3.21
C MET A 84 8.60 1.22 2.64
N ASN A 85 8.57 1.38 1.30
CA ASN A 85 8.79 2.65 0.61
C ASN A 85 7.48 3.31 0.14
N HIS A 86 6.31 2.86 0.61
CA HIS A 86 5.00 3.41 0.18
C HIS A 86 4.62 4.72 0.87
N PHE A 87 5.37 5.10 1.89
CA PHE A 87 5.09 6.26 2.72
C PHE A 87 5.70 7.54 2.16
N TYR A 88 4.96 8.64 2.27
CA TYR A 88 5.48 9.99 2.06
C TYR A 88 4.74 11.00 2.94
N ASP A 89 5.40 11.42 4.01
CA ASP A 89 4.98 12.50 4.89
C ASP A 89 5.45 13.85 4.32
N PRO A 90 4.52 14.69 3.80
CA PRO A 90 4.86 15.97 3.17
C PRO A 90 5.07 17.11 4.19
N ILE A 91 4.80 16.88 5.47
CA ILE A 91 5.00 17.88 6.53
C ILE A 91 6.43 17.80 7.06
N HIS A 92 6.92 16.58 7.27
CA HIS A 92 8.29 16.33 7.74
C HIS A 92 9.25 15.93 6.62
N GLU A 93 8.77 15.85 5.37
CA GLU A 93 9.55 15.47 4.19
C GLU A 93 10.32 14.16 4.40
N ARG A 94 9.61 13.10 4.81
CA ARG A 94 10.18 11.78 5.15
C ARG A 94 9.36 10.62 4.61
N GLY A 95 10.03 9.48 4.39
CA GLY A 95 9.36 8.20 4.13
C GLY A 95 8.99 7.52 5.45
N LEU A 96 8.85 6.20 5.41
CA LEU A 96 8.63 5.43 6.63
C LEU A 96 9.89 5.48 7.50
N SER A 97 9.73 5.95 8.73
CA SER A 97 10.82 6.12 9.70
C SER A 97 10.34 5.72 11.10
N TYR A 98 11.26 5.20 11.90
CA TYR A 98 10.94 4.88 13.29
C TYR A 98 10.57 6.13 14.09
N ASP A 99 9.37 6.14 14.64
CA ASP A 99 8.89 7.19 15.53
C ASP A 99 8.29 6.57 16.80
N PRO A 100 9.00 6.59 17.93
CA PRO A 100 8.55 5.94 19.16
C PRO A 100 7.31 6.59 19.77
N LYS A 101 6.92 7.78 19.30
CA LYS A 101 5.67 8.43 19.75
C LYS A 101 4.45 7.82 19.06
N ILE A 102 4.60 7.36 17.83
CA ILE A 102 3.52 6.73 17.04
C ILE A 102 3.48 5.24 17.37
N ASN A 103 4.59 4.54 17.17
CA ASN A 103 4.67 3.10 17.28
C ASN A 103 5.97 2.69 18.00
N PRO A 104 6.00 2.73 19.35
CA PRO A 104 7.20 2.41 20.13
C PRO A 104 7.70 0.97 19.93
N GLU A 105 6.79 0.05 19.58
CA GLU A 105 7.03 -1.39 19.46
C GLU A 105 7.46 -1.83 18.06
N ILE A 106 7.33 -0.97 17.04
CA ILE A 106 7.64 -1.29 15.64
C ILE A 106 8.87 -0.49 15.20
N PRO A 107 10.09 -1.05 15.26
CA PRO A 107 11.31 -0.36 14.83
C PRO A 107 11.38 -0.34 13.30
N THR A 108 10.64 0.58 12.67
CA THR A 108 10.45 0.63 11.22
C THR A 108 11.66 1.06 10.40
N GLY A 109 12.87 1.19 10.96
CA GLY A 109 14.07 1.64 10.21
C GLY A 109 13.86 3.03 9.58
N ASP A 110 14.64 3.35 8.53
CA ASP A 110 14.47 4.56 7.72
C ASP A 110 14.40 4.18 6.24
N TRP A 111 13.27 4.45 5.61
CA TRP A 111 12.97 4.08 4.23
C TRP A 111 12.76 5.31 3.35
N GLN A 112 12.94 5.10 2.04
CA GLN A 112 12.81 6.17 1.08
C GLN A 112 11.37 6.65 0.98
N LYS A 113 11.18 7.94 0.68
CA LYS A 113 9.86 8.50 0.37
C LYS A 113 9.32 7.86 -0.90
N SER A 114 8.03 7.55 -0.96
CA SER A 114 7.40 6.97 -2.15
C SER A 114 7.63 7.79 -3.43
N LYS A 115 7.60 9.13 -3.33
CA LYS A 115 7.90 10.03 -4.46
C LYS A 115 9.33 9.88 -5.00
N GLU A 116 10.30 9.60 -4.14
CA GLU A 116 11.70 9.41 -4.53
C GLU A 116 11.93 7.97 -5.01
N TRP A 117 11.31 6.99 -4.34
CA TRP A 117 11.31 5.58 -4.72
C TRP A 117 10.80 5.35 -6.14
N ALA A 118 9.79 6.11 -6.57
CA ALA A 118 9.25 6.08 -7.93
C ALA A 118 10.28 6.44 -9.03
N GLU A 119 11.41 7.07 -8.68
CA GLU A 119 12.44 7.52 -9.63
C GLU A 119 13.83 6.89 -9.38
N ASP A 120 14.04 6.21 -8.24
CA ASP A 120 15.34 5.73 -7.80
C ASP A 120 15.60 4.25 -8.13
N GLY A 121 15.97 3.99 -9.39
CA GLY A 121 16.25 2.63 -9.88
C GLY A 121 17.45 1.98 -9.18
N ASP A 122 18.42 2.77 -8.69
CA ASP A 122 19.57 2.25 -7.96
C ASP A 122 19.14 1.67 -6.61
N ASN A 123 18.24 2.36 -5.90
CA ASN A 123 17.64 1.83 -4.67
C ASN A 123 16.74 0.63 -4.96
N GLN A 124 15.91 0.68 -6.01
CA GLN A 124 15.05 -0.45 -6.38
C GLN A 124 15.84 -1.72 -6.73
N ASN A 125 17.06 -1.59 -7.25
CA ASN A 125 17.93 -2.70 -7.64
C ASN A 125 18.77 -3.30 -6.50
N LYS A 126 18.65 -2.80 -5.26
CA LYS A 126 19.38 -3.37 -4.10
C LYS A 126 18.99 -4.82 -3.83
N LEU A 127 19.93 -5.58 -3.26
CA LEU A 127 19.75 -7.01 -2.96
C LEU A 127 18.51 -7.28 -2.07
N THR A 128 18.16 -6.34 -1.19
CA THR A 128 16.99 -6.40 -0.31
C THR A 128 15.68 -6.65 -1.06
N TYR A 129 15.54 -6.13 -2.29
CA TYR A 129 14.31 -6.25 -3.09
C TYR A 129 14.32 -7.44 -4.05
N LYS A 130 15.42 -8.20 -4.12
CA LYS A 130 15.54 -9.41 -4.95
C LYS A 130 15.06 -10.68 -4.22
N VAL A 131 14.40 -10.51 -3.07
CA VAL A 131 13.87 -11.62 -2.27
C VAL A 131 12.55 -12.09 -2.90
N PRO A 132 12.37 -13.41 -3.13
CA PRO A 132 11.15 -13.93 -3.73
C PRO A 132 9.99 -13.90 -2.73
N ALA A 133 9.22 -12.82 -2.76
CA ALA A 133 7.91 -12.71 -2.14
C ALA A 133 6.99 -12.01 -3.14
N THR A 134 6.19 -12.80 -3.87
CA THR A 134 5.39 -12.28 -4.99
C THR A 134 3.92 -12.54 -4.76
N ILE A 135 3.12 -11.49 -4.88
CA ILE A 135 1.67 -11.58 -4.98
C ILE A 135 1.29 -12.36 -6.24
N ALA A 136 0.25 -13.18 -6.15
CA ALA A 136 -0.20 -13.99 -7.29
C ALA A 136 -0.64 -13.09 -8.45
N SER A 137 0.01 -13.26 -9.60
CA SER A 137 -0.31 -12.49 -10.82
C SER A 137 -1.70 -12.83 -11.36
N ILE A 138 -2.43 -11.82 -11.82
CA ILE A 138 -3.73 -11.99 -12.51
C ILE A 138 -3.57 -12.29 -14.00
N LEU A 139 -2.36 -12.12 -14.54
CA LEU A 139 -2.07 -12.32 -15.95
C LEU A 139 -2.19 -13.80 -16.34
N THR A 140 -2.69 -14.06 -17.54
CA THR A 140 -2.64 -15.38 -18.19
C THR A 140 -1.20 -15.82 -18.47
N ALA A 141 -1.01 -17.09 -18.81
CA ALA A 141 0.33 -17.59 -19.18
C ALA A 141 0.94 -16.84 -20.38
N VAL A 142 0.12 -16.46 -21.35
CA VAL A 142 0.56 -15.72 -22.55
C VAL A 142 0.96 -14.30 -22.18
N GLU A 143 0.17 -13.60 -21.36
CA GLU A 143 0.50 -12.24 -20.91
C GLU A 143 1.76 -12.22 -20.04
N ARG A 144 1.92 -13.19 -19.12
CA ARG A 144 3.16 -13.30 -18.33
C ARG A 144 4.41 -13.50 -19.20
N TRP A 145 4.28 -14.20 -20.32
CA TRP A 145 5.40 -14.39 -21.25
C TRP A 145 5.85 -13.05 -21.87
N LYS A 146 4.90 -12.16 -22.20
CA LYS A 146 5.19 -10.82 -22.77
C LYS A 146 6.02 -9.93 -21.85
N ILE A 147 5.93 -10.11 -20.53
CA ILE A 147 6.70 -9.34 -19.54
C ILE A 147 7.84 -10.15 -18.91
N SER A 148 8.12 -11.36 -19.39
CA SER A 148 9.06 -12.30 -18.73
C SER A 148 10.48 -11.75 -18.56
N GLU A 149 10.89 -10.79 -19.40
CA GLU A 149 12.20 -10.12 -19.29
C GLU A 149 12.34 -9.23 -18.06
N ILE A 150 11.23 -8.75 -17.50
CA ILE A 150 11.23 -7.83 -16.36
C ILE A 150 10.69 -8.45 -15.07
N THR A 151 10.10 -9.65 -15.11
CA THR A 151 9.52 -10.30 -13.92
C THR A 151 10.55 -10.66 -12.84
N SER A 152 11.83 -10.75 -13.21
CA SER A 152 12.96 -10.97 -12.28
C SER A 152 13.73 -9.68 -11.95
N LYS A 153 13.34 -8.56 -12.57
CA LYS A 153 13.88 -7.23 -12.25
C LYS A 153 13.13 -6.64 -11.07
N THR A 154 13.72 -5.60 -10.50
CA THR A 154 13.14 -4.88 -9.37
C THR A 154 13.04 -3.38 -9.62
N ASP A 155 13.61 -2.87 -10.72
CA ASP A 155 13.49 -1.48 -11.16
C ASP A 155 12.21 -1.27 -11.96
N PHE A 156 11.23 -0.67 -11.30
CA PHE A 156 9.94 -0.29 -11.87
C PHE A 156 9.73 1.22 -11.79
N THR A 157 10.79 2.00 -12.01
CA THR A 157 10.72 3.46 -11.94
C THR A 157 9.94 4.09 -13.10
N TRP A 158 9.49 5.32 -12.92
CA TRP A 158 8.81 6.11 -13.94
C TRP A 158 9.63 6.22 -15.24
N ARG A 159 10.94 6.41 -15.10
CA ARG A 159 11.86 6.44 -16.24
C ARG A 159 11.87 5.11 -17.00
N GLU A 160 11.81 3.98 -16.30
CA GLU A 160 11.75 2.67 -16.94
C GLU A 160 10.42 2.44 -17.67
N ALA A 161 9.30 2.88 -17.09
CA ALA A 161 8.00 2.85 -17.79
C ALA A 161 8.06 3.61 -19.12
N ILE A 162 8.62 4.84 -19.11
CA ILE A 162 8.83 5.63 -20.33
C ILE A 162 9.78 4.91 -21.30
N ARG A 163 10.90 4.37 -20.80
CA ARG A 163 11.89 3.66 -21.63
C ARG A 163 11.26 2.49 -22.37
N HIS A 164 10.49 1.66 -21.67
CA HIS A 164 9.76 0.55 -22.28
C HIS A 164 8.76 1.04 -23.33
N TYR A 165 8.01 2.10 -23.03
CA TYR A 165 7.02 2.64 -23.96
C TYR A 165 7.67 3.15 -25.25
N VAL A 166 8.76 3.93 -25.14
CA VAL A 166 9.50 4.48 -26.28
C VAL A 166 10.15 3.39 -27.13
N ASN A 167 10.53 2.27 -26.52
CA ASN A 167 11.10 1.12 -27.23
C ASN A 167 10.04 0.23 -27.92
N GLY A 168 8.74 0.48 -27.68
CA GLY A 168 7.66 -0.35 -28.19
C GLY A 168 7.34 -1.57 -27.31
N ASP A 169 7.96 -1.71 -26.13
CA ASP A 169 7.70 -2.76 -25.15
C ASP A 169 6.46 -2.41 -24.30
N THR A 170 5.32 -2.18 -24.94
CA THR A 170 4.16 -1.53 -24.33
C THR A 170 3.61 -2.26 -23.10
N GLU A 171 3.61 -3.58 -23.09
CA GLU A 171 3.15 -4.39 -21.96
C GLU A 171 4.08 -4.27 -20.75
N GLN A 172 5.39 -4.20 -20.99
CA GLN A 172 6.38 -3.92 -19.95
C GLN A 172 6.22 -2.49 -19.42
N ALA A 173 5.93 -1.53 -20.31
CA ALA A 173 5.67 -0.14 -19.94
C ALA A 173 4.45 -0.02 -19.04
N PHE A 174 3.33 -0.65 -19.40
CA PHE A 174 2.09 -0.62 -18.64
C PHE A 174 2.19 -1.36 -17.32
N PHE A 175 2.89 -2.51 -17.30
CA PHE A 175 3.22 -3.19 -16.04
C PHE A 175 4.02 -2.27 -15.12
N THR A 176 5.08 -1.64 -15.63
CA THR A 176 5.92 -0.73 -14.86
C THR A 176 5.16 0.51 -14.40
N LEU A 177 4.29 1.06 -15.25
CA LEU A 177 3.42 2.19 -14.89
C LEU A 177 2.45 1.84 -13.76
N GLY A 178 1.97 0.60 -13.69
CA GLY A 178 1.16 0.12 -12.56
C GLY A 178 1.82 0.35 -11.21
N HIS A 179 3.13 0.08 -11.10
CA HIS A 179 3.89 0.34 -9.87
C HIS A 179 3.88 1.82 -9.47
N ILE A 180 3.93 2.74 -10.44
CA ILE A 180 3.86 4.18 -10.19
C ILE A 180 2.46 4.61 -9.76
N LEU A 181 1.41 4.05 -10.40
CA LEU A 181 0.03 4.31 -10.02
C LEU A 181 -0.26 3.86 -8.57
N HIS A 182 0.27 2.71 -8.16
CA HIS A 182 0.18 2.23 -6.78
C HIS A 182 0.70 3.27 -5.78
N LEU A 183 1.94 3.74 -5.97
CA LEU A 183 2.57 4.70 -5.08
C LEU A 183 1.80 6.03 -5.00
N ILE A 184 1.22 6.49 -6.10
CA ILE A 184 0.34 7.68 -6.10
C ILE A 184 -0.95 7.38 -5.31
N GLN A 185 -1.56 6.21 -5.50
CA GLN A 185 -2.77 5.81 -4.76
C GLN A 185 -2.52 5.77 -3.26
N ASP A 186 -1.35 5.32 -2.80
CA ASP A 186 -0.99 5.32 -1.37
C ASP A 186 -0.90 6.72 -0.78
N THR A 187 -0.53 7.74 -1.56
CA THR A 187 -0.59 9.13 -1.07
C THR A 187 -2.02 9.62 -0.80
N SER A 188 -3.04 8.88 -1.26
CA SER A 188 -4.43 9.16 -0.89
C SER A 188 -4.81 8.62 0.49
N VAL A 189 -3.99 7.75 1.09
CA VAL A 189 -4.22 7.12 2.39
C VAL A 189 -3.58 7.95 3.50
N PRO A 190 -4.34 8.37 4.53
CA PRO A 190 -3.82 9.26 5.58
C PRO A 190 -2.65 8.65 6.34
N ASP A 191 -2.70 7.33 6.58
CA ASP A 191 -1.66 6.61 7.30
C ASP A 191 -0.29 6.67 6.58
N HIS A 192 -0.27 6.41 5.26
CA HIS A 192 0.93 6.52 4.40
C HIS A 192 1.50 7.94 4.32
N THR A 193 0.66 8.95 4.53
CA THR A 193 1.07 10.37 4.51
C THR A 193 1.43 10.96 5.86
N ARG A 194 1.36 10.16 6.93
CA ARG A 194 1.62 10.58 8.31
C ARG A 194 2.62 9.71 9.03
N ASN A 195 3.39 8.89 8.30
CA ASN A 195 4.39 7.99 8.87
C ASN A 195 3.77 7.05 9.93
N ASP A 196 2.56 6.55 9.66
CA ASP A 196 1.82 5.68 10.58
C ASP A 196 1.93 4.23 10.11
N PRO A 197 2.90 3.42 10.58
CA PRO A 197 2.94 2.01 10.20
C PRO A 197 1.77 1.24 10.80
N HIS A 198 0.86 0.77 9.96
CA HIS A 198 -0.30 -0.04 10.35
C HIS A 198 -0.15 -1.49 9.83
N PRO A 199 0.35 -2.44 10.64
CA PRO A 199 0.44 -3.85 10.25
C PRO A 199 -0.96 -4.51 10.21
N GLY A 200 -1.80 -4.10 9.26
CA GLY A 200 -3.17 -4.57 9.04
C GLY A 200 -4.27 -3.83 9.84
N ASP A 201 -3.93 -2.80 10.61
CA ASP A 201 -4.86 -2.09 11.50
C ASP A 201 -5.13 -0.64 11.06
N SER A 202 -5.27 -0.39 9.75
CA SER A 202 -5.74 0.91 9.24
C SER A 202 -7.27 0.96 9.19
N PRO A 203 -7.92 1.87 9.94
CA PRO A 203 -9.36 2.13 9.83
C PRO A 203 -9.84 2.53 8.43
N TYR A 204 -9.00 3.23 7.68
CA TYR A 204 -9.33 3.76 6.35
C TYR A 204 -9.28 2.64 5.32
N GLU A 205 -8.18 1.90 5.28
CA GLU A 205 -8.01 0.79 4.33
C GLU A 205 -8.98 -0.34 4.61
N ASN A 206 -9.28 -0.65 5.88
CA ASN A 206 -10.33 -1.62 6.23
C ASN A 206 -11.73 -1.19 5.73
N PHE A 207 -12.03 0.11 5.72
CA PHE A 207 -13.27 0.62 5.15
C PHE A 207 -13.27 0.56 3.62
N ALA A 208 -12.14 0.89 2.99
CA ALA A 208 -11.98 0.88 1.54
C ALA A 208 -11.95 -0.54 0.96
N GLY A 209 -11.37 -1.50 1.68
CA GLY A 209 -11.17 -2.90 1.29
C GLY A 209 -12.43 -3.70 0.98
N LYS A 210 -13.61 -3.16 1.29
CA LYS A 210 -14.88 -3.72 0.81
C LYS A 210 -15.07 -3.54 -0.71
N TYR A 211 -14.36 -2.59 -1.32
CA TYR A 211 -14.42 -2.31 -2.74
C TYR A 211 -13.30 -3.03 -3.48
N ASN A 212 -13.66 -3.73 -4.54
CA ASN A 212 -12.73 -4.45 -5.40
C ASN A 212 -13.35 -4.64 -6.79
N LEU A 213 -12.64 -5.27 -7.72
CA LEU A 213 -13.12 -5.52 -9.09
C LEU A 213 -14.46 -6.28 -9.16
N SER A 214 -14.82 -7.06 -8.13
CA SER A 214 -16.11 -7.77 -8.04
C SER A 214 -17.19 -6.98 -7.26
N ASN A 215 -16.82 -5.91 -6.56
CA ASN A 215 -17.71 -5.09 -5.75
C ASN A 215 -17.34 -3.59 -5.86
N VAL A 216 -17.70 -2.98 -6.99
CA VAL A 216 -17.37 -1.59 -7.30
C VAL A 216 -18.28 -0.59 -6.55
N ASP A 217 -17.78 0.62 -6.26
CA ASP A 217 -18.64 1.72 -5.82
C ASP A 217 -19.37 2.32 -7.02
N LYS A 218 -20.61 1.88 -7.26
CA LYS A 218 -21.45 2.36 -8.37
C LYS A 218 -21.64 3.88 -8.39
N ASN A 219 -21.53 4.55 -7.24
CA ASN A 219 -21.65 6.00 -7.18
C ASN A 219 -20.36 6.72 -7.60
N LEU A 220 -19.22 6.03 -7.60
CA LEU A 220 -17.93 6.62 -7.99
C LEU A 220 -17.94 6.99 -9.47
N THR A 221 -18.33 6.05 -10.34
CA THR A 221 -18.41 6.28 -11.79
C THR A 221 -19.28 7.49 -12.11
N ASP A 222 -20.44 7.63 -11.46
CA ASP A 222 -21.33 8.79 -11.66
C ASP A 222 -20.71 10.11 -11.17
N LYS A 223 -19.98 10.10 -10.06
CA LYS A 223 -19.28 11.29 -9.55
C LYS A 223 -18.14 11.72 -10.49
N LEU A 224 -17.49 10.76 -11.15
CA LEU A 224 -16.35 11.01 -12.03
C LEU A 224 -16.76 11.60 -13.39
N LYS A 225 -17.99 11.34 -13.89
CA LYS A 225 -18.49 11.85 -15.20
C LYS A 225 -18.37 13.36 -15.42
N THR A 226 -18.33 14.15 -14.34
CA THR A 226 -18.28 15.62 -14.40
C THR A 226 -16.89 16.18 -14.09
N LYS A 227 -15.90 15.31 -13.91
CA LYS A 227 -14.52 15.68 -13.56
C LYS A 227 -13.67 15.72 -14.83
N SER A 228 -12.62 16.54 -14.80
CA SER A 228 -11.62 16.61 -15.86
C SER A 228 -10.32 15.96 -15.43
N LEU A 229 -9.50 15.58 -16.42
CA LEU A 229 -8.13 15.15 -16.18
C LEU A 229 -7.33 16.28 -15.50
N ILE A 230 -6.50 15.89 -14.55
CA ILE A 230 -5.55 16.79 -13.89
C ILE A 230 -4.18 16.54 -14.54
N GLU A 231 -3.72 17.51 -15.32
CA GLU A 231 -2.42 17.48 -15.98
C GLU A 231 -1.41 18.33 -15.21
N LEU A 232 -0.41 17.68 -14.62
CA LEU A 232 0.71 18.31 -13.93
C LEU A 232 1.99 18.07 -14.72
N LYS A 233 2.97 18.96 -14.57
CA LYS A 233 4.16 18.94 -15.42
C LYS A 233 5.19 17.90 -15.00
N LYS A 234 5.10 17.47 -13.74
CA LYS A 234 6.07 16.60 -13.11
C LYS A 234 5.35 15.55 -12.28
N LEU A 235 5.97 14.38 -12.20
CA LEU A 235 5.47 13.29 -11.37
C LEU A 235 5.37 13.70 -9.90
N ASP A 236 6.36 14.45 -9.40
CA ASP A 236 6.41 14.89 -7.99
C ASP A 236 5.21 15.77 -7.59
N GLU A 237 4.65 16.54 -8.51
CA GLU A 237 3.49 17.41 -8.26
C GLU A 237 2.25 16.58 -7.90
N TYR A 238 2.08 15.38 -8.49
CA TYR A 238 1.00 14.45 -8.13
C TYR A 238 1.15 13.93 -6.69
N PHE A 239 2.35 13.45 -6.35
CA PHE A 239 2.67 12.97 -4.99
C PHE A 239 2.49 14.08 -3.96
N ASN A 240 3.05 15.27 -4.21
CA ASN A 240 3.01 16.40 -3.28
C ASN A 240 1.58 16.89 -3.06
N GLY A 241 0.80 17.05 -4.13
CA GLY A 241 -0.56 17.55 -4.05
C GLY A 241 -1.47 16.61 -3.27
N LEU A 242 -1.45 15.32 -3.63
CA LEU A 242 -2.33 14.33 -3.02
C LEU A 242 -1.91 13.99 -1.58
N ALA A 243 -0.61 13.82 -1.31
CA ALA A 243 -0.12 13.59 0.05
C ALA A 243 -0.44 14.76 0.99
N LYS A 244 -0.28 16.00 0.53
CA LYS A 244 -0.61 17.19 1.32
C LYS A 244 -2.11 17.29 1.56
N TYR A 245 -2.92 16.96 0.57
CA TYR A 245 -4.37 16.94 0.72
C TYR A 245 -4.79 15.88 1.75
N SER A 246 -4.32 14.65 1.60
CA SER A 246 -4.69 13.55 2.49
C SER A 246 -4.21 13.76 3.93
N SER A 247 -2.96 14.19 4.11
CA SER A 247 -2.39 14.44 5.44
C SER A 247 -3.07 15.58 6.18
N ASN A 248 -3.65 16.58 5.50
CA ASN A 248 -4.32 17.71 6.17
C ASN A 248 -5.83 17.51 6.38
N ASN A 249 -6.47 16.62 5.63
CA ASN A 249 -7.94 16.53 5.62
C ASN A 249 -8.51 15.25 6.24
N PHE A 250 -7.67 14.26 6.56
CA PHE A 250 -8.14 12.99 7.12
C PHE A 250 -7.29 12.53 8.30
N TYR A 251 -7.90 11.77 9.19
CA TYR A 251 -7.20 11.19 10.34
C TYR A 251 -6.54 9.87 9.96
N SER A 252 -5.33 9.64 10.45
CA SER A 252 -4.76 8.29 10.63
C SER A 252 -4.87 7.92 12.11
N LYS A 253 -5.05 6.63 12.40
CA LYS A 253 -5.49 6.15 13.73
C LYS A 253 -4.51 6.52 14.83
N ASP A 254 -3.22 6.30 14.59
CA ASP A 254 -2.20 6.30 15.63
C ASP A 254 -1.38 7.61 15.64
N THR A 255 -1.81 8.61 14.86
CA THR A 255 -1.15 9.93 14.78
C THR A 255 -1.95 11.08 15.37
N ILE A 256 -3.22 10.87 15.71
CA ILE A 256 -4.13 11.93 16.20
C ILE A 256 -3.59 12.54 17.50
N GLY A 257 -3.22 13.83 17.46
CA GLY A 257 -2.75 14.57 18.64
C GLY A 257 -1.37 14.17 19.15
N ILE A 258 -0.66 13.29 18.45
CA ILE A 258 0.66 12.77 18.81
C ILE A 258 1.75 13.47 18.00
N GLN A 259 1.50 13.69 16.71
CA GLN A 259 2.44 14.37 15.81
C GLN A 259 2.17 15.88 15.73
N THR A 260 3.24 16.66 15.62
CA THR A 260 3.18 18.11 15.41
C THR A 260 3.23 18.45 13.93
N GLY A 261 2.77 19.65 13.55
CA GLY A 261 2.89 20.16 12.17
C GLY A 261 1.78 19.71 11.22
N PHE A 262 1.04 18.65 11.55
CA PHE A 262 -0.18 18.29 10.82
C PHE A 262 -1.34 19.19 11.22
N SER A 263 -2.09 19.66 10.23
CA SER A 263 -3.40 20.25 10.49
C SER A 263 -4.31 19.17 11.06
N ILE A 264 -4.96 19.44 12.19
CA ILE A 264 -6.05 18.60 12.67
C ILE A 264 -7.22 18.82 11.69
N PRO A 265 -7.77 17.77 11.05
CA PRO A 265 -8.93 17.92 10.18
C PRO A 265 -10.05 18.68 10.91
N GLU A 266 -10.41 19.86 10.40
CA GLU A 266 -11.49 20.66 10.98
C GLU A 266 -12.78 19.85 10.98
N GLN A 267 -13.57 19.94 12.05
CA GLN A 267 -14.86 19.28 12.16
C GLN A 267 -15.98 20.33 12.31
N GLU A 268 -17.03 20.19 11.51
CA GLU A 268 -18.26 20.98 11.64
C GLU A 268 -19.17 20.39 12.73
N TYR A 269 -19.24 19.06 12.82
CA TYR A 269 -20.00 18.37 13.86
C TYR A 269 -19.50 16.95 14.10
N VAL A 270 -19.91 16.36 15.22
CA VAL A 270 -19.57 14.98 15.60
C VAL A 270 -20.80 14.09 15.44
N SER A 271 -20.64 12.94 14.80
CA SER A 271 -21.65 11.88 14.75
C SER A 271 -21.17 10.67 15.55
N GLU A 272 -22.11 9.90 16.10
CA GLU A 272 -21.85 8.60 16.73
C GLU A 272 -22.45 7.48 15.87
N SER A 273 -21.71 6.40 15.65
CA SER A 273 -22.23 5.18 15.02
C SER A 273 -21.40 3.97 15.46
N ASN A 274 -22.06 2.87 15.83
CA ASN A 274 -21.40 1.63 16.26
C ASN A 274 -20.33 1.82 17.36
N ASN A 275 -20.57 2.68 18.35
CA ASN A 275 -19.62 3.08 19.40
C ASN A 275 -18.36 3.83 18.93
N TYR A 276 -18.39 4.41 17.72
CA TYR A 276 -17.34 5.30 17.22
C TYR A 276 -17.86 6.73 17.08
N PHE A 277 -17.01 7.71 17.40
CA PHE A 277 -17.24 9.09 17.05
C PHE A 277 -16.66 9.37 15.65
N TYR A 278 -17.25 10.34 14.95
CA TYR A 278 -16.87 10.77 13.61
C TYR A 278 -16.89 12.29 13.58
N GLY A 279 -15.74 12.94 13.39
CA GLY A 279 -15.69 14.36 13.04
C GLY A 279 -16.10 14.53 11.57
N ILE A 280 -17.11 15.33 11.27
CA ILE A 280 -17.61 15.50 9.90
C ILE A 280 -17.36 16.93 9.45
N LYS A 281 -16.81 17.10 8.24
CA LYS A 281 -16.64 18.39 7.57
C LYS A 281 -17.28 18.31 6.19
N ARG A 282 -17.95 19.38 5.74
CA ARG A 282 -18.43 19.48 4.37
C ARG A 282 -17.30 20.06 3.50
N ASP A 283 -17.02 19.41 2.39
CA ASP A 283 -16.09 19.93 1.38
C ASP A 283 -16.82 20.13 0.05
N GLU A 284 -16.74 21.35 -0.49
CA GLU A 284 -17.26 21.80 -1.79
C GLU A 284 -18.44 20.99 -2.36
N ASN A 285 -19.57 20.98 -1.64
CA ASN A 285 -20.85 20.35 -2.01
C ASN A 285 -20.98 18.81 -1.87
N THR A 286 -20.02 18.11 -1.23
CA THR A 286 -20.19 16.70 -0.84
C THR A 286 -20.03 16.48 0.67
N LEU A 287 -20.97 15.76 1.28
CA LEU A 287 -20.83 15.28 2.66
C LEU A 287 -19.79 14.16 2.68
N ARG A 288 -18.61 14.40 3.25
CA ARG A 288 -17.61 13.35 3.51
C ARG A 288 -17.53 13.09 5.01
N LYS A 289 -17.70 11.82 5.40
CA LYS A 289 -17.49 11.39 6.79
C LYS A 289 -15.99 11.25 7.02
N ILE A 290 -15.43 12.06 7.91
CA ILE A 290 -14.05 11.88 8.35
C ILE A 290 -14.12 11.00 9.60
N ARG A 291 -13.50 9.82 9.58
CA ARG A 291 -13.51 8.92 10.74
C ARG A 291 -12.58 9.51 11.79
N GLY A 292 -13.08 9.80 12.99
CA GLY A 292 -12.30 10.44 14.04
C GLY A 292 -12.79 10.07 15.43
N ILE A 293 -11.96 9.30 16.14
CA ILE A 293 -11.94 9.02 17.58
C ILE A 293 -12.70 7.77 18.04
N ARG A 294 -11.92 6.80 18.56
CA ARG A 294 -12.37 5.81 19.55
C ARG A 294 -12.70 6.57 20.81
N GLY A 295 -13.99 6.70 21.12
CA GLY A 295 -14.41 7.15 22.44
C GLY A 295 -13.96 6.09 23.46
N GLY A 296 -12.88 6.39 24.18
CA GLY A 296 -12.63 5.69 25.43
C GLY A 296 -13.77 6.05 26.37
N SER A 297 -14.62 5.07 26.68
CA SER A 297 -15.48 5.15 27.85
C SER A 297 -14.56 5.23 29.07
N ASN A 298 -14.72 6.28 29.87
CA ASN A 298 -14.32 6.28 31.27
C ASN A 298 -14.91 5.08 32.01
#